data_AF-A0A135U8M8-F1
#
_entry.id   AF-A0A135U8M8-F1
#
_cell.length_a   1.000
_cell.length_b   1.000
_cell.length_c   1.000
_cell.angle_alpha   90.00
_cell.angle_beta   90.00
_cell.angle_gamma   90.00
#
_symmetry.space_group_name_H-M   'P 1'
#
loop_
_entity.id
_entity.type
_entity.pdbx_description
1 polymer ?
#
loop_
_entity_poly.entity_id
_entity_poly.type
_entity_poly.pdbx_seq_one_letter_code
_entity_poly.pdbx_strand_id
1 'polypeptide(L)'
;MSWLLLLSALASGCASEIFKPDNHSTYLNVETQETRVPSLYNLTFDQTSGSYWTSAFLTTTTGTQYLALSHILGPICKSSLLNLDTLEYSNNLDYGATSQNTSTSPSTPSTGFHISAGNGNCALGSTSSDLISEMYTSGTTPDYAYNLIWQSTSKVLLNGGNGAFTYGPNFANSTEWSIPAGTTSGTLTLSNNETLTIDPARSIIWYDHQKGAGASQKWT
;
A
#
# COMPACT_ATOMS: atom_id res chain seq x y z
N MET A 1 46.87 26.80 -28.04
CA MET A 1 45.69 27.20 -27.25
C MET A 1 44.51 27.17 -28.20
N SER A 2 43.43 26.41 -28.03
CA SER A 2 42.96 25.59 -26.93
C SER A 2 42.20 24.40 -27.52
N TRP A 3 42.24 23.30 -26.78
CA TRP A 3 41.35 22.16 -26.95
C TRP A 3 39.91 22.64 -26.68
N LEU A 4 38.96 22.32 -27.55
CA LEU A 4 37.54 22.42 -27.22
C LEU A 4 36.91 21.04 -27.36
N LEU A 5 36.38 20.63 -26.22
CA LEU A 5 35.92 19.31 -25.84
C LEU A 5 34.78 18.78 -26.70
N LEU A 6 34.88 17.50 -27.07
CA LEU A 6 33.76 16.58 -27.12
C LEU A 6 33.00 16.63 -25.78
N LEU A 7 31.67 16.80 -25.81
CA LEU A 7 30.68 15.97 -25.09
C LEU A 7 29.30 16.63 -25.21
N SER A 8 28.53 16.19 -26.19
CA SER A 8 27.07 16.26 -26.13
C SER A 8 26.50 15.09 -26.93
N ALA A 9 26.76 13.89 -26.44
CA ALA A 9 26.04 12.69 -26.83
C ALA A 9 25.35 12.15 -25.57
N LEU A 10 24.08 11.76 -25.74
CA LEU A 10 23.20 11.05 -24.79
C LEU A 10 22.42 11.93 -23.79
N ALA A 11 21.43 12.68 -24.31
CA ALA A 11 20.23 13.04 -23.56
C ALA A 11 18.99 12.34 -24.16
N SER A 12 19.15 11.07 -24.52
CA SER A 12 18.09 10.19 -25.02
C SER A 12 18.23 8.84 -24.33
N GLY A 13 17.79 8.79 -23.08
CA GLY A 13 17.74 7.60 -22.25
C GLY A 13 16.92 7.91 -21.01
N CYS A 14 15.66 7.50 -21.06
CA CYS A 14 14.69 7.33 -19.96
C CYS A 14 14.83 8.27 -18.75
N ALA A 15 13.87 9.17 -18.58
CA ALA A 15 13.57 9.69 -17.25
C ALA A 15 13.14 8.49 -16.39
N SER A 16 14.10 7.86 -15.69
CA SER A 16 13.78 6.89 -14.65
C SER A 16 12.90 7.61 -13.64
N GLU A 17 11.66 7.14 -13.49
CA GLU A 17 10.75 7.65 -12.48
C GLU A 17 11.33 7.22 -11.13
N ILE A 18 11.95 8.14 -10.39
CA ILE A 18 12.54 7.81 -9.09
C ILE A 18 11.42 7.88 -8.04
N PHE A 19 10.85 6.72 -7.70
CA PHE A 19 9.94 6.58 -6.58
C PHE A 19 10.75 6.57 -5.28
N LYS A 20 10.75 7.70 -4.57
CA LYS A 20 11.51 7.84 -3.31
C LYS A 20 10.54 7.86 -2.12
N PRO A 21 10.69 6.94 -1.15
CA PRO A 21 9.86 6.98 0.04
C PRO A 21 10.20 8.17 0.92
N ASP A 22 9.22 8.56 1.75
CA ASP A 22 9.47 9.53 2.82
C ASP A 22 10.38 8.92 3.89
N ASN A 23 11.00 9.77 4.71
CA ASN A 23 11.91 9.36 5.78
C ASN A 23 11.56 10.03 7.12
N HIS A 24 10.29 9.98 7.51
CA HIS A 24 9.86 10.39 8.84
C HIS A 24 10.07 9.25 9.84
N SER A 25 10.47 9.59 11.08
CA SER A 25 10.66 8.64 12.18
C SER A 25 9.36 8.10 12.78
N THR A 26 8.22 8.69 12.42
CA THR A 26 6.89 8.26 12.86
C THR A 26 5.84 8.69 11.84
N TYR A 27 4.83 7.85 11.64
CA TYR A 27 3.68 8.12 10.80
C TYR A 27 2.73 9.17 11.41
N LEU A 28 2.80 9.39 12.71
CA LEU A 28 1.88 10.28 13.40
C LEU A 28 2.17 11.76 13.10
N ASN A 29 1.12 12.56 12.99
CA ASN A 29 1.18 14.02 12.85
C ASN A 29 1.51 14.74 14.18
N VAL A 30 2.41 14.18 15.00
CA VAL A 30 2.88 14.80 16.24
C VAL A 30 4.29 15.34 16.03
N GLU A 31 4.48 16.63 16.27
CA GLU A 31 5.79 17.24 16.38
C GLU A 31 5.87 17.79 17.82
N THR A 32 6.58 17.09 18.71
CA THR A 32 6.93 17.58 20.06
C THR A 32 5.80 18.26 20.85
N GLN A 33 4.82 17.46 21.30
CA GLN A 33 3.69 17.80 22.18
C GLN A 33 2.46 18.50 21.57
N GLU A 34 2.44 18.85 20.28
CA GLU A 34 1.19 19.30 19.64
C GLU A 34 1.00 18.64 18.27
N THR A 35 -0.21 18.10 18.02
CA THR A 35 -0.61 17.62 16.69
C THR A 35 -1.03 18.82 15.85
N ARG A 36 -0.43 18.99 14.65
CA ARG A 36 -0.88 20.06 13.72
C ARG A 36 -2.27 19.77 13.15
N VAL A 37 -2.68 18.51 13.13
CA VAL A 37 -4.03 18.06 12.74
C VAL A 37 -4.46 16.95 13.70
N PRO A 38 -5.46 17.16 14.58
CA PRO A 38 -6.00 16.11 15.42
C PRO A 38 -6.82 15.12 14.59
N SER A 39 -6.60 13.82 14.75
CA SER A 39 -7.54 12.80 14.29
C SER A 39 -8.72 12.72 15.26
N LEU A 40 -9.94 12.57 14.74
CA LEU A 40 -11.13 12.37 15.59
C LEU A 40 -11.18 10.98 16.24
N TYR A 41 -10.33 10.06 15.78
CA TYR A 41 -10.33 8.66 16.18
C TYR A 41 -8.90 8.14 16.36
N ASN A 42 -8.81 7.02 17.06
CA ASN A 42 -7.56 6.29 17.24
C ASN A 42 -7.30 5.43 15.99
N LEU A 43 -6.23 5.76 15.25
CA LEU A 43 -5.88 5.08 14.00
C LEU A 43 -5.64 3.58 14.19
N THR A 44 -4.93 3.19 15.26
CA THR A 44 -4.68 1.79 15.60
C THR A 44 -5.98 1.02 15.80
N PHE A 45 -6.96 1.59 16.51
CA PHE A 45 -8.25 0.93 16.69
C PHE A 45 -9.04 0.81 15.37
N ASP A 46 -9.01 1.87 14.56
CA ASP A 46 -9.72 1.96 13.28
C ASP A 46 -9.23 0.93 12.25
N GLN A 47 -7.92 0.62 12.25
CA GLN A 47 -7.24 -0.31 11.34
C GLN A 47 -7.83 -1.74 11.30
N THR A 48 -8.58 -2.15 12.32
CA THR A 48 -9.02 -3.54 12.49
C THR A 48 -10.31 -3.91 11.75
N SER A 49 -10.91 -3.00 10.98
CA SER A 49 -12.09 -3.30 10.18
C SER A 49 -12.25 -2.30 9.05
N GLY A 50 -12.79 -2.70 7.90
CA GLY A 50 -13.11 -1.78 6.81
C GLY A 50 -12.64 -2.33 5.47
N SER A 51 -12.27 -1.41 4.60
CA SER A 51 -11.61 -1.69 3.33
C SER A 51 -10.18 -1.23 3.35
N TYR A 52 -9.33 -1.99 2.67
CA TYR A 52 -7.90 -1.82 2.65
C TYR A 52 -7.46 -1.71 1.20
N TRP A 53 -6.82 -0.60 0.83
CA TRP A 53 -6.33 -0.40 -0.53
C TRP A 53 -4.86 -0.02 -0.51
N THR A 54 -4.10 -0.54 -1.47
CA THR A 54 -2.71 -0.14 -1.68
C THR A 54 -2.41 0.11 -3.16
N SER A 55 -1.49 1.03 -3.39
CA SER A 55 -0.85 1.28 -4.67
C SER A 55 0.65 1.39 -4.47
N ALA A 56 1.38 0.38 -4.94
CA ALA A 56 2.83 0.29 -4.80
C ALA A 56 3.52 0.57 -6.14
N PHE A 57 4.37 1.59 -6.15
CA PHE A 57 5.31 1.83 -7.24
C PHE A 57 6.63 1.15 -6.88
N LEU A 58 6.96 0.10 -7.61
CA LEU A 58 8.03 -0.83 -7.30
C LEU A 58 9.16 -0.65 -8.30
N THR A 59 10.38 -0.49 -7.80
CA THR A 59 11.58 -0.65 -8.61
C THR A 59 12.33 -1.89 -8.14
N THR A 60 12.69 -2.79 -9.06
CA THR A 60 13.48 -3.97 -8.70
C THR A 60 14.95 -3.60 -8.48
N THR A 61 15.71 -4.49 -7.86
CA THR A 61 17.17 -4.35 -7.73
C THR A 61 17.90 -4.32 -9.08
N THR A 62 17.27 -4.85 -10.14
CA THR A 62 17.75 -4.78 -11.53
C THR A 62 17.30 -3.51 -12.27
N GLY A 63 16.37 -2.74 -11.69
CA GLY A 63 15.94 -1.44 -12.19
C GLY A 63 14.62 -1.42 -12.97
N THR A 64 13.98 -2.57 -13.19
CA THR A 64 12.66 -2.67 -13.83
C THR A 64 11.58 -2.12 -12.91
N GLN A 65 10.57 -1.46 -13.47
CA GLN A 65 9.56 -0.77 -12.69
C GLN A 65 8.15 -1.36 -12.88
N TYR A 66 7.39 -1.43 -11.79
CA TYR A 66 6.03 -1.98 -11.77
C TYR A 66 5.09 -1.12 -10.92
N LEU A 67 3.81 -1.15 -11.26
CA LEU A 67 2.72 -0.71 -10.39
C LEU A 67 1.94 -1.93 -9.93
N ALA A 68 1.89 -2.17 -8.62
CA ALA A 68 1.06 -3.20 -8.00
C ALA A 68 -0.09 -2.56 -7.23
N LEU A 69 -1.33 -3.01 -7.48
CA LEU A 69 -2.51 -2.57 -6.75
C LEU A 69 -3.10 -3.74 -5.96
N SER A 70 -3.57 -3.48 -4.75
CA SER A 70 -4.29 -4.44 -3.92
C SER A 70 -5.50 -3.76 -3.28
N HIS A 71 -6.65 -4.43 -3.26
CA HIS A 71 -7.83 -4.00 -2.54
C HIS A 71 -8.51 -5.19 -1.87
N ILE A 72 -8.75 -5.07 -0.56
CA ILE A 72 -9.61 -5.99 0.20
C ILE A 72 -10.84 -5.23 0.69
N LEU A 73 -12.02 -5.66 0.23
CA LEU A 73 -13.32 -5.12 0.64
C LEU A 73 -14.25 -6.30 0.97
N GLY A 74 -14.33 -6.65 2.26
CA GLY A 74 -15.06 -7.84 2.71
C GLY A 74 -14.54 -9.12 2.03
N PRO A 75 -15.37 -9.87 1.29
CA PRO A 75 -14.96 -11.10 0.59
C PRO A 75 -14.20 -10.86 -0.72
N ILE A 76 -14.06 -9.60 -1.14
CA ILE A 76 -13.52 -9.23 -2.44
C ILE A 76 -12.02 -9.01 -2.32
N CYS A 77 -11.27 -9.69 -3.20
CA CYS A 77 -9.85 -9.46 -3.47
C CYS A 77 -9.74 -8.90 -4.89
N LYS A 78 -9.26 -7.66 -5.02
CA LYS A 78 -8.87 -7.10 -6.31
C LYS A 78 -7.38 -6.83 -6.29
N SER A 79 -6.65 -7.38 -7.24
CA SER A 79 -5.22 -7.14 -7.37
C SER A 79 -4.86 -6.89 -8.82
N SER A 80 -3.77 -6.17 -9.07
CA SER A 80 -3.23 -6.01 -10.41
C SER A 80 -1.74 -5.72 -10.39
N LEU A 81 -1.10 -6.01 -11.52
CA LEU A 81 0.29 -5.69 -11.79
C LEU A 81 0.38 -5.06 -13.19
N LEU A 82 1.07 -3.93 -13.27
CA LEU A 82 1.44 -3.27 -14.52
C LEU A 82 2.96 -3.19 -14.57
N ASN A 83 3.57 -3.70 -15.64
CA ASN A 83 4.96 -3.40 -15.96
C ASN A 83 5.03 -1.99 -16.58
N LEU A 84 5.79 -1.07 -15.99
CA LEU A 84 5.83 0.32 -16.43
C LEU A 84 6.69 0.53 -17.69
N ASP A 85 7.58 -0.40 -18.00
CA ASP A 85 8.42 -0.36 -19.20
C ASP A 85 7.66 -0.93 -20.42
N THR A 86 6.97 -2.06 -20.25
CA THR A 86 6.30 -2.78 -21.35
C THR A 86 4.82 -2.45 -21.47
N LEU A 87 4.21 -1.86 -20.42
CA LEU A 87 2.78 -1.63 -20.28
C LEU A 87 1.93 -2.92 -20.26
N GLU A 88 2.56 -4.08 -20.05
CA GLU A 88 1.85 -5.33 -19.83
C GLU A 88 1.09 -5.27 -18.49
N TYR A 89 -0.20 -5.54 -18.56
CA TYR A 89 -1.13 -5.40 -17.44
C TYR A 89 -1.87 -6.71 -17.19
N SER A 90 -1.78 -7.18 -15.95
CA SER A 90 -2.52 -8.34 -15.44
C SER A 90 -3.35 -7.91 -14.24
N ASN A 91 -4.59 -8.38 -14.16
CA ASN A 91 -5.49 -8.06 -13.07
C ASN A 91 -6.30 -9.28 -12.66
N ASN A 92 -6.78 -9.25 -11.42
CA ASN A 92 -7.55 -10.31 -10.83
C ASN A 92 -8.66 -9.72 -9.95
N LEU A 93 -9.81 -10.38 -9.98
CA LEU A 93 -10.97 -10.06 -9.16
C LEU A 93 -11.56 -11.37 -8.64
N ASP A 94 -11.29 -11.66 -7.37
CA ASP A 94 -11.76 -12.85 -6.69
C ASP A 94 -12.82 -12.53 -5.65
N TYR A 95 -13.80 -13.42 -5.57
CA TYR A 95 -14.79 -13.47 -4.52
C TYR A 95 -14.57 -14.73 -3.71
N GLY A 96 -14.41 -14.61 -2.40
CA GLY A 96 -14.12 -15.78 -1.56
C GLY A 96 -14.30 -15.53 -0.08
N ALA A 97 -14.06 -16.56 0.71
CA ALA A 97 -14.13 -16.44 2.16
C ALA A 97 -13.12 -15.38 2.65
N THR A 98 -13.57 -14.54 3.59
CA THR A 98 -12.70 -13.64 4.35
C THR A 98 -12.27 -14.36 5.62
N SER A 99 -10.99 -14.29 5.95
CA SER A 99 -10.54 -14.60 7.30
C SER A 99 -9.85 -13.38 7.90
N GLN A 100 -10.16 -13.09 9.16
CA GLN A 100 -9.60 -11.95 9.87
C GLN A 100 -9.23 -12.36 11.28
N ASN A 101 -7.98 -12.08 11.67
CA ASN A 101 -7.55 -12.18 13.06
C ASN A 101 -7.30 -10.76 13.57
N THR A 102 -8.10 -10.33 14.54
CA THR A 102 -7.90 -9.08 15.26
C THR A 102 -7.22 -9.40 16.59
N SER A 103 -6.09 -8.75 16.87
CA SER A 103 -5.38 -8.84 18.17
C SER A 103 -6.12 -8.10 19.29
N THR A 104 -7.43 -8.34 19.43
CA THR A 104 -8.26 -7.78 20.50
C THR A 104 -8.68 -8.82 21.54
N SER A 105 -8.16 -10.05 21.47
CA SER A 105 -8.37 -11.05 22.51
C SER A 105 -7.33 -10.89 23.64
N PRO A 106 -7.74 -10.73 24.91
CA PRO A 106 -6.82 -10.56 26.05
C PRO A 106 -5.97 -11.81 26.36
N SER A 107 -6.08 -12.90 25.59
CA SER A 107 -5.41 -14.17 25.84
C SER A 107 -4.42 -14.63 24.75
N THR A 108 -4.05 -13.79 23.79
CA THR A 108 -3.04 -14.13 22.77
C THR A 108 -2.03 -13.00 22.58
N PRO A 109 -0.72 -13.21 22.82
CA PRO A 109 0.30 -12.27 22.42
C PRO A 109 0.58 -12.48 20.93
N SER A 110 -0.15 -11.81 20.05
CA SER A 110 0.29 -11.67 18.66
C SER A 110 0.24 -10.20 18.28
N THR A 111 1.42 -9.57 18.22
CA THR A 111 1.62 -8.27 17.58
C THR A 111 1.03 -8.31 16.17
N GLY A 112 0.18 -7.33 15.82
CA GLY A 112 -0.34 -7.19 14.46
C GLY A 112 -1.82 -7.55 14.25
N PHE A 113 -2.25 -7.45 13.01
CA PHE A 113 -3.56 -7.92 12.53
C PHE A 113 -3.36 -8.58 11.16
N HIS A 114 -4.31 -9.42 10.76
CA HIS A 114 -4.30 -10.07 9.45
C HIS A 114 -5.72 -10.10 8.89
N ILE A 115 -5.85 -9.76 7.62
CA ILE A 115 -7.04 -10.02 6.81
C ILE A 115 -6.63 -10.71 5.51
N SER A 116 -7.42 -11.69 5.09
CA SER A 116 -7.34 -12.31 3.77
C SER A 116 -8.72 -12.38 3.10
N ALA A 117 -8.72 -12.30 1.77
CA ALA A 117 -9.92 -12.35 0.93
C ALA A 117 -9.64 -13.11 -0.37
N GLY A 118 -10.68 -13.41 -1.16
CA GLY A 118 -10.53 -14.16 -2.41
C GLY A 118 -9.96 -15.56 -2.19
N ASN A 119 -10.41 -16.27 -1.14
CA ASN A 119 -9.91 -17.59 -0.75
C ASN A 119 -8.41 -17.61 -0.39
N GLY A 120 -7.88 -16.49 0.10
CA GLY A 120 -6.47 -16.35 0.50
C GLY A 120 -5.57 -15.76 -0.59
N ASN A 121 -6.12 -15.42 -1.77
CA ASN A 121 -5.35 -14.86 -2.87
C ASN A 121 -4.88 -13.42 -2.59
N CYS A 122 -5.63 -12.64 -1.80
CA CYS A 122 -5.16 -11.37 -1.26
C CYS A 122 -5.00 -11.47 0.26
N ALA A 123 -3.96 -10.83 0.78
CA ALA A 123 -3.85 -10.56 2.21
C ALA A 123 -3.31 -9.15 2.47
N LEU A 124 -3.64 -8.65 3.65
CA LEU A 124 -3.08 -7.43 4.20
C LEU A 124 -3.00 -7.54 5.73
N GLY A 125 -2.00 -6.93 6.33
CA GLY A 125 -1.85 -7.00 7.78
C GLY A 125 -0.79 -6.06 8.32
N SER A 126 -0.59 -6.17 9.63
CA SER A 126 0.48 -5.51 10.36
C SER A 126 1.30 -6.52 11.12
N THR A 127 2.58 -6.22 11.29
CA THR A 127 3.52 -6.91 12.19
C THR A 127 3.92 -6.02 13.38
N SER A 128 3.64 -4.71 13.34
CA SER A 128 3.85 -3.80 14.46
C SER A 128 2.75 -3.90 15.52
N SER A 129 3.07 -3.54 16.77
CA SER A 129 2.14 -3.49 17.90
C SER A 129 1.10 -2.37 17.81
N ASP A 130 1.43 -1.29 17.12
CA ASP A 130 0.53 -0.16 16.82
C ASP A 130 -0.33 -0.38 15.58
N LEU A 131 -0.21 -1.55 14.94
CA LEU A 131 -0.93 -1.99 13.75
C LEU A 131 -0.64 -1.21 12.45
N ILE A 132 0.27 -0.23 12.45
CA ILE A 132 0.45 0.72 11.34
C ILE A 132 1.92 0.93 10.96
N SER A 133 2.85 0.97 11.93
CA SER A 133 4.26 1.30 11.68
C SER A 133 4.94 0.33 10.70
N GLU A 134 4.61 -0.95 10.76
CA GLU A 134 5.10 -1.98 9.84
C GLU A 134 3.92 -2.86 9.38
N MET A 135 3.69 -2.89 8.08
CA MET A 135 2.56 -3.55 7.46
C MET A 135 2.97 -4.35 6.23
N TYR A 136 2.07 -5.21 5.76
CA TYR A 136 2.31 -6.03 4.57
C TYR A 136 1.05 -6.22 3.73
N THR A 137 1.24 -6.51 2.45
CA THR A 137 0.19 -6.96 1.54
C THR A 137 0.73 -8.03 0.60
N SER A 138 -0.12 -8.98 0.24
CA SER A 138 0.16 -9.97 -0.78
C SER A 138 -1.01 -10.12 -1.75
N GLY A 139 -0.68 -10.52 -2.97
CA GLY A 139 -1.63 -10.86 -4.03
C GLY A 139 -1.03 -11.98 -4.86
N THR A 140 -1.79 -13.04 -5.12
CA THR A 140 -1.32 -14.23 -5.84
C THR A 140 -2.31 -14.66 -6.91
N THR A 141 -1.80 -14.86 -8.12
CA THR A 141 -2.52 -15.33 -9.30
C THR A 141 -1.60 -16.26 -10.13
N PRO A 142 -2.11 -16.94 -11.17
CA PRO A 142 -1.25 -17.63 -12.12
C PRO A 142 -0.29 -16.72 -12.90
N ASP A 143 -0.63 -15.44 -13.08
CA ASP A 143 0.13 -14.51 -13.92
C ASP A 143 1.18 -13.71 -13.14
N TYR A 144 0.95 -13.52 -11.84
CA TYR A 144 1.84 -12.80 -10.94
C TYR A 144 1.56 -13.14 -9.48
N ALA A 145 2.58 -12.96 -8.63
CA ALA A 145 2.42 -12.90 -7.19
C ALA A 145 3.30 -11.79 -6.60
N TYR A 146 2.80 -11.03 -5.63
CA TYR A 146 3.61 -10.10 -4.85
C TYR A 146 3.46 -10.37 -3.36
N ASN A 147 4.55 -10.16 -2.63
CA ASN A 147 4.58 -10.15 -1.18
C ASN A 147 5.41 -8.94 -0.75
N LEU A 148 4.72 -7.91 -0.28
CA LEU A 148 5.29 -6.60 0.00
C LEU A 148 5.16 -6.30 1.49
N ILE A 149 6.22 -5.76 2.07
CA ILE A 149 6.27 -5.24 3.43
C ILE A 149 6.63 -3.76 3.33
N TRP A 150 5.97 -2.91 4.10
CA TRP A 150 6.33 -1.50 4.18
C TRP A 150 6.44 -0.98 5.60
N GLN A 151 7.31 0.01 5.73
CA GLN A 151 7.38 0.87 6.90
C GLN A 151 6.59 2.15 6.62
N SER A 152 5.75 2.57 7.56
CA SER A 152 4.98 3.82 7.47
C SER A 152 5.86 5.03 7.74
N THR A 153 6.73 5.35 6.76
CA THR A 153 7.71 6.44 6.84
C THR A 153 7.19 7.78 6.34
N SER A 154 5.93 7.84 5.90
CA SER A 154 5.19 9.08 5.62
C SER A 154 4.30 9.47 6.79
N LYS A 155 4.01 10.78 6.91
CA LYS A 155 2.94 11.24 7.78
C LYS A 155 1.59 10.78 7.28
N VAL A 156 0.71 10.40 8.21
CA VAL A 156 -0.68 10.05 7.90
C VAL A 156 -1.38 11.24 7.26
N LEU A 157 -2.02 11.00 6.13
CA LEU A 157 -3.01 11.89 5.56
C LEU A 157 -4.37 11.57 6.17
N LEU A 158 -5.03 12.56 6.74
CA LEU A 158 -6.39 12.42 7.25
C LEU A 158 -7.37 12.91 6.18
N ASN A 159 -8.05 11.98 5.51
CA ASN A 159 -8.95 12.31 4.40
C ASN A 159 -10.16 13.10 4.92
N GLY A 160 -10.69 14.00 4.09
CA GLY A 160 -11.72 14.94 4.54
C GLY A 160 -11.23 15.98 5.56
N GLY A 161 -9.92 16.08 5.81
CA GLY A 161 -9.28 17.07 6.67
C GLY A 161 -9.04 16.62 8.11
N ASN A 162 -9.92 15.79 8.68
CA ASN A 162 -9.77 15.22 10.03
C ASN A 162 -9.99 13.70 10.09
N GLY A 163 -10.06 13.06 8.91
CA GLY A 163 -10.24 11.62 8.76
C GLY A 163 -11.70 11.19 8.76
N ALA A 164 -12.65 12.11 8.73
CA ALA A 164 -14.08 11.80 8.69
C ALA A 164 -14.81 12.62 7.63
N PHE A 165 -15.72 11.97 6.91
CA PHE A 165 -16.55 12.58 5.88
C PHE A 165 -17.86 11.81 5.71
N THR A 166 -18.87 12.49 5.14
CA THR A 166 -20.16 11.85 4.84
C THR A 166 -20.09 11.12 3.51
N TYR A 167 -20.32 9.81 3.52
CA TYR A 167 -20.34 8.98 2.32
C TYR A 167 -21.33 7.82 2.45
N GLY A 168 -21.95 7.45 1.33
CA GLY A 168 -22.93 6.35 1.26
C GLY A 168 -24.37 6.76 1.57
N PRO A 169 -25.29 5.77 1.65
CA PRO A 169 -26.71 6.01 1.86
C PRO A 169 -26.97 6.82 3.14
N ASN A 170 -27.89 7.79 3.06
CA ASN A 170 -28.27 8.66 4.17
C ASN A 170 -27.13 9.51 4.77
N PHE A 171 -26.09 9.84 3.99
CA PHE A 171 -24.94 10.62 4.45
C PHE A 171 -24.26 10.01 5.69
N ALA A 172 -24.14 8.68 5.70
CA ALA A 172 -23.49 7.97 6.78
C ALA A 172 -22.06 8.48 7.00
N ASN A 173 -21.60 8.44 8.25
CA ASN A 173 -20.23 8.79 8.57
C ASN A 173 -19.29 7.68 8.10
N SER A 174 -18.26 8.08 7.36
CA SER A 174 -17.12 7.27 7.00
C SER A 174 -15.85 7.89 7.58
N THR A 175 -14.89 7.03 7.93
CA THR A 175 -13.52 7.40 8.26
C THR A 175 -12.59 6.94 7.16
N GLU A 176 -11.57 7.75 6.86
CA GLU A 176 -10.50 7.34 5.96
C GLU A 176 -9.20 8.06 6.28
N TRP A 177 -8.10 7.34 6.15
CA TRP A 177 -6.76 7.88 6.32
C TRP A 177 -5.77 7.08 5.49
N SER A 178 -4.62 7.71 5.22
CA SER A 178 -3.65 7.18 4.28
C SER A 178 -2.22 7.28 4.75
N ILE A 179 -1.37 6.38 4.26
CA ILE A 179 0.09 6.48 4.28
C ILE A 179 0.56 6.66 2.84
N PRO A 180 0.96 7.87 2.40
CA PRO A 180 1.14 8.15 0.97
C PRO A 180 2.42 7.59 0.34
N ALA A 181 3.52 7.46 1.10
CA ALA A 181 4.82 7.06 0.55
C ALA A 181 5.67 6.24 1.55
N GLY A 182 5.11 5.11 2.01
CA GLY A 182 5.81 4.16 2.87
C GLY A 182 6.97 3.45 2.16
N THR A 183 8.07 3.23 2.87
CA THR A 183 9.25 2.52 2.35
C THR A 183 8.91 1.05 2.12
N THR A 184 8.99 0.58 0.88
CA THR A 184 8.46 -0.74 0.49
C THR A 184 9.55 -1.70 0.05
N SER A 185 9.51 -2.91 0.57
CA SER A 185 10.41 -4.00 0.19
C SER A 185 9.61 -5.29 -0.05
N GLY A 186 10.26 -6.33 -0.56
CA GLY A 186 9.64 -7.63 -0.75
C GLY A 186 10.00 -8.25 -2.09
N THR A 187 9.06 -9.03 -2.61
CA THR A 187 9.26 -9.83 -3.83
C THR A 187 8.09 -9.72 -4.78
N LEU A 188 8.39 -9.80 -6.08
CA LEU A 188 7.44 -9.92 -7.17
C LEU A 188 7.80 -11.16 -7.99
N THR A 189 6.88 -12.09 -8.16
CA THR A 189 7.02 -13.28 -9.01
C THR A 189 6.15 -13.12 -10.25
N LEU A 190 6.71 -13.37 -11.43
CA LEU A 190 6.02 -13.30 -12.73
C LEU A 190 5.55 -14.69 -13.19
N SER A 191 4.73 -14.74 -14.23
CA SER A 191 4.16 -15.97 -14.82
C SER A 191 5.20 -17.00 -15.28
N ASN A 192 6.42 -16.56 -15.60
CA ASN A 192 7.56 -17.42 -15.93
C ASN A 192 8.28 -18.00 -14.69
N ASN A 193 7.73 -17.81 -13.48
CA ASN A 193 8.32 -18.12 -12.17
C ASN A 193 9.60 -17.34 -11.83
N GLU A 194 9.94 -16.30 -12.58
CA GLU A 194 11.02 -15.39 -12.20
C GLU A 194 10.59 -14.59 -10.98
N THR A 195 11.43 -14.58 -9.94
CA THR A 195 11.20 -13.80 -8.72
C THR A 195 12.18 -12.65 -8.65
N LEU A 196 11.64 -11.44 -8.64
CA LEU A 196 12.32 -10.17 -8.61
C LEU A 196 12.32 -9.62 -7.18
N THR A 197 13.47 -9.11 -6.75
CA THR A 197 13.60 -8.43 -5.45
C THR A 197 13.31 -6.94 -5.60
N ILE A 198 12.50 -6.39 -4.71
CA ILE A 198 12.17 -4.97 -4.69
C ILE A 198 13.27 -4.17 -3.97
N ASP A 199 13.69 -3.06 -4.56
CA ASP A 199 14.64 -2.11 -3.99
C ASP A 199 13.90 -1.06 -3.12
N PRO A 200 14.06 -1.08 -1.79
CA PRO A 200 13.35 -0.17 -0.91
C PRO A 200 13.78 1.29 -1.02
N ALA A 201 14.99 1.57 -1.55
CA ALA A 201 15.42 2.94 -1.75
C ALA A 201 14.71 3.62 -2.93
N ARG A 202 14.09 2.82 -3.81
CA ARG A 202 13.45 3.25 -5.06
C ARG A 202 12.01 2.72 -5.21
N SER A 203 11.36 2.41 -4.10
CA SER A 203 9.99 1.89 -4.10
C SER A 203 9.16 2.53 -3.00
N ILE A 204 7.90 2.85 -3.32
CA ILE A 204 6.93 3.42 -2.38
C ILE A 204 5.62 2.64 -2.41
N ILE A 205 4.88 2.69 -1.32
CA ILE A 205 3.49 2.28 -1.27
C ILE A 205 2.63 3.40 -0.71
N TRP A 206 1.54 3.67 -1.41
CA TRP A 206 0.40 4.37 -0.88
C TRP A 206 -0.55 3.34 -0.27
N TYR A 207 -1.00 3.57 0.95
CA TYR A 207 -2.02 2.75 1.62
C TYR A 207 -3.20 3.63 2.03
N ASP A 208 -4.42 3.22 1.71
CA ASP A 208 -5.68 3.81 2.21
C ASP A 208 -6.43 2.80 3.07
N HIS A 209 -6.89 3.27 4.22
CA HIS A 209 -7.83 2.58 5.09
C HIS A 209 -9.13 3.34 5.14
N GLN A 210 -10.26 2.69 4.85
CA GLN A 210 -11.58 3.30 4.96
C GLN A 210 -12.53 2.41 5.77
N LYS A 211 -13.33 3.03 6.65
CA LYS A 211 -14.44 2.39 7.34
C LYS A 211 -15.70 3.24 7.19
N GLY A 212 -16.85 2.62 6.98
CA GLY A 212 -18.10 3.36 6.84
C GLY A 212 -19.09 2.66 5.92
N ALA A 213 -20.18 3.35 5.59
CA ALA A 213 -21.25 2.78 4.78
C ALA A 213 -21.08 3.11 3.30
N GLY A 214 -21.36 2.13 2.46
CA GLY A 214 -21.36 2.26 1.00
C GLY A 214 -20.11 1.70 0.34
N ALA A 215 -20.32 1.02 -0.78
CA ALA A 215 -19.29 0.69 -1.74
C ALA A 215 -19.63 1.43 -3.04
N SER A 216 -18.61 1.83 -3.82
CA SER A 216 -18.85 2.33 -5.18
C SER A 216 -19.78 1.38 -5.96
N GLN A 217 -20.69 1.92 -6.75
CA GLN A 217 -21.47 1.10 -7.67
C GLN A 217 -20.60 0.84 -8.91
N LYS A 218 -20.47 -0.42 -9.33
CA LYS A 218 -19.60 -0.89 -10.44
C LYS A 218 -18.10 -0.93 -10.10
N TRP A 219 -17.74 -1.77 -9.14
CA TRP A 219 -16.35 -2.11 -8.76
C TRP A 219 -15.57 -2.96 -9.79
N THR A 220 -16.05 -3.06 -11.03
CA THR A 220 -15.48 -3.88 -12.11
C THR A 220 -14.30 -3.17 -12.76
#